data_AF-A0A931V7F7-F1
#
_entry.id   AF-A0A931V7F7-F1
#
_cell.length_a   1.000
_cell.length_b   1.000
_cell.length_c   1.000
_cell.angle_alpha   90.00
_cell.angle_beta   90.00
_cell.angle_gamma   90.00
#
_symmetry.space_group_name_H-M   'P 1'
#
loop_
_entity.id
_entity.type
_entity.pdbx_description
1 polymer ?
#
loop_
_entity_poly.entity_id
_entity_poly.type
_entity_poly.pdbx_seq_one_letter_code
_entity_poly.pdbx_strand_id
1 'polypeptide(L)'
;MMRVAPLLAAVLVSAAAASAPAVSEAGQSACAGVSGSPLDGASIAGVSRLVDRVSTENKKFSFTRVVGAEVVVHADAGMTAEHLERVARCRAAAPTGAENDPIVAGSSVRVRARDGAFALQITSKDPAVARDIVARAERLR
;
A
#
# COMPACT_ATOMS: atom_id res chain seq x y z
N MET A 1 51.80 24.04 37.36
CA MET A 1 51.91 24.23 35.90
C MET A 1 51.68 22.88 35.22
N MET A 2 50.53 22.63 34.61
CA MET A 2 50.34 21.47 33.73
C MET A 2 49.08 21.62 32.85
N ARG A 3 49.37 21.88 31.56
CA ARG A 3 48.70 21.52 30.29
C ARG A 3 47.18 21.70 30.14
N VAL A 4 46.85 22.70 29.31
CA VAL A 4 45.63 22.81 28.50
C VAL A 4 45.85 22.10 27.16
N ALA A 5 44.87 21.35 26.67
CA ALA A 5 44.64 21.08 25.24
C ALA A 5 43.18 20.63 24.98
N PRO A 6 42.60 20.87 23.78
CA PRO A 6 41.16 21.09 23.60
C PRO A 6 40.43 20.07 22.70
N LEU A 7 39.09 20.20 22.67
CA LEU A 7 38.14 19.94 21.56
C LEU A 7 38.19 18.60 20.80
N LEU A 8 37.09 17.85 20.85
CA LEU A 8 36.39 17.34 19.65
C LEU A 8 34.99 16.81 20.00
N ALA A 9 33.98 17.46 19.41
CA ALA A 9 32.60 17.01 19.39
C ALA A 9 32.46 15.79 18.46
N ALA A 10 31.63 14.83 18.86
CA ALA A 10 31.00 13.90 17.91
C ALA A 10 29.61 13.54 18.43
N VAL A 11 28.62 14.24 17.86
CA VAL A 11 27.21 13.86 17.84
C VAL A 11 27.10 12.51 17.14
N LEU A 12 26.55 11.50 17.81
CA LEU A 12 25.98 10.33 17.15
C LEU A 12 24.53 10.17 17.63
N VAL A 13 23.66 10.89 16.93
CA VAL A 13 22.29 10.47 16.70
C VAL A 13 22.37 9.11 16.00
N SER A 14 21.71 8.08 16.54
CA SER A 14 21.18 7.05 15.65
C SER A 14 19.86 6.53 16.19
N ALA A 15 18.89 6.61 15.29
CA ALA A 15 17.46 6.58 15.51
C ALA A 15 16.96 5.20 15.95
N ALA A 16 15.81 5.24 16.62
CA ALA A 16 14.95 4.10 16.89
C ALA A 16 14.73 3.25 15.63
N ALA A 17 15.19 2.00 15.65
CA ALA A 17 14.73 0.98 14.73
C ALA A 17 13.38 0.46 15.25
N ALA A 18 12.31 1.16 14.84
CA ALA A 18 10.96 0.64 14.93
C ALA A 18 10.92 -0.72 14.23
N SER A 19 10.47 -1.74 14.95
CA SER A 19 10.34 -3.11 14.49
C SER A 19 9.34 -3.20 13.32
N ALA A 20 9.82 -3.02 12.10
CA ALA A 20 9.08 -3.39 10.91
C ALA A 20 8.94 -4.92 10.88
N PRO A 21 7.77 -5.47 10.53
CA PRO A 21 7.60 -6.91 10.43
C PRO A 21 8.60 -7.46 9.41
N ALA A 22 9.41 -8.42 9.85
CA ALA A 22 10.38 -9.10 8.99
C ALA A 22 9.64 -9.80 7.85
N VAL A 23 9.58 -9.15 6.70
CA VAL A 23 9.29 -9.78 5.41
C VAL A 23 10.27 -10.93 5.26
N SER A 24 9.79 -12.17 5.26
CA SER A 24 10.64 -13.36 5.12
C SER A 24 11.58 -13.21 3.92
N GLU A 25 12.82 -13.69 4.03
CA GLU A 25 13.84 -13.56 2.97
C GLU A 25 13.35 -14.08 1.60
N ALA A 26 12.48 -15.09 1.58
CA ALA A 26 11.81 -15.58 0.38
C ALA A 26 10.88 -14.54 -0.28
N GLY A 27 10.19 -13.70 0.50
CA GLY A 27 9.38 -12.59 0.02
C GLY A 27 10.20 -11.40 -0.47
N GLN A 28 11.38 -11.16 0.13
CA GLN A 28 12.31 -10.13 -0.33
C GLN A 28 12.91 -10.50 -1.70
N SER A 29 13.25 -11.77 -1.91
CA SER A 29 13.77 -12.26 -3.20
C SER A 29 12.73 -12.17 -4.33
N ALA A 30 11.44 -12.39 -4.03
CA ALA A 30 10.35 -12.24 -4.99
C ALA A 30 10.08 -10.78 -5.44
N CYS A 31 10.56 -9.81 -4.65
CA CYS A 31 10.43 -8.38 -4.91
C CYS A 31 11.72 -7.72 -5.42
N ALA A 32 12.80 -8.50 -5.57
CA ALA A 32 14.04 -8.02 -6.14
C ALA A 32 13.81 -7.53 -7.59
N GLY A 33 14.14 -6.27 -7.86
CA GLY A 33 13.94 -5.63 -9.16
C GLY A 33 12.53 -5.11 -9.44
N VAL A 34 11.59 -5.26 -8.49
CA VAL A 34 10.24 -4.71 -8.58
C VAL A 34 10.19 -3.36 -7.87
N SER A 35 10.23 -2.29 -8.65
CA SER A 35 10.24 -0.90 -8.16
C SER A 35 8.96 -0.18 -8.60
N GLY A 36 8.46 0.72 -7.74
CA GLY A 36 7.32 1.58 -8.05
C GLY A 36 5.96 1.06 -7.58
N SER A 37 4.94 1.88 -7.76
CA SER A 37 3.54 1.51 -7.60
C SER A 37 3.03 0.88 -8.90
N PRO A 38 2.15 -0.15 -8.87
CA PRO A 38 1.46 -0.63 -10.07
C PRO A 38 0.55 0.44 -10.70
N LEU A 39 0.38 1.58 -10.04
CA LEU A 39 -0.41 2.72 -10.49
C LEU A 39 0.46 3.85 -11.07
N ASP A 40 1.79 3.76 -10.97
CA ASP A 40 2.68 4.80 -11.49
C ASP A 40 2.63 4.81 -13.03
N GLY A 41 2.15 5.90 -13.61
CA GLY A 41 1.99 6.05 -15.06
C GLY A 41 0.85 5.24 -15.67
N ALA A 42 0.05 4.54 -14.86
CA ALA A 42 -1.12 3.80 -15.33
C ALA A 42 -2.27 4.76 -15.68
N SER A 43 -2.97 4.48 -16.77
CA SER A 43 -4.18 5.24 -17.13
C SER A 43 -5.35 4.80 -16.25
N ILE A 44 -5.73 5.62 -15.26
CA ILE A 44 -6.82 5.33 -14.33
C ILE A 44 -8.17 5.45 -15.05
N ALA A 45 -8.88 4.33 -15.17
CA ALA A 45 -10.22 4.26 -15.77
C ALA A 45 -11.33 4.56 -14.76
N GLY A 46 -11.06 4.37 -13.46
CA GLY A 46 -12.01 4.72 -12.41
C GLY A 46 -11.55 4.35 -11.01
N VAL A 47 -12.16 4.97 -10.02
CA VAL A 47 -11.92 4.68 -8.59
C VAL A 47 -13.26 4.54 -7.90
N SER A 48 -13.42 3.50 -7.08
CA SER A 48 -14.64 3.24 -6.31
C SER A 48 -14.32 2.85 -4.87
N ARG A 49 -15.16 3.26 -3.91
CA ARG A 49 -15.05 2.83 -2.52
C ARG A 49 -15.55 1.40 -2.37
N LEU A 50 -14.80 0.57 -1.66
CA LEU A 50 -15.24 -0.76 -1.25
C LEU A 50 -15.84 -0.68 0.14
N VAL A 51 -17.07 -1.16 0.27
CA VAL A 51 -17.81 -1.20 1.53
C VAL A 51 -18.28 -2.61 1.82
N ASP A 52 -18.26 -2.96 3.09
CA ASP A 52 -18.73 -4.23 3.62
C ASP A 52 -19.98 -3.98 4.49
N ARG A 53 -21.02 -4.78 4.28
CA ARG A 53 -22.28 -4.66 5.02
C ARG A 53 -22.27 -5.67 6.14
N VAL A 54 -22.11 -5.18 7.37
CA VAL A 54 -22.12 -6.03 8.56
C VAL A 54 -23.54 -6.06 9.10
N SER A 55 -24.14 -7.26 9.14
CA SER A 55 -25.43 -7.50 9.80
C SER A 55 -25.21 -8.33 11.05
N THR A 56 -25.88 -7.94 12.14
CA THR A 56 -25.95 -8.77 13.34
C THR A 56 -26.85 -10.00 13.11
N GLU A 57 -26.60 -11.09 13.85
CA GLU A 57 -27.27 -12.40 13.71
C GLU A 57 -28.81 -12.31 13.81
N ASN A 58 -29.32 -11.29 14.51
CA ASN A 58 -30.75 -11.02 14.67
C ASN A 58 -31.29 -9.90 13.74
N LYS A 59 -30.51 -9.42 12.77
CA LYS A 59 -30.82 -8.34 11.80
C LYS A 59 -31.32 -7.02 12.41
N LYS A 60 -31.24 -6.84 13.74
CA LYS A 60 -31.68 -5.62 14.44
C LYS A 60 -30.83 -4.40 14.08
N PHE A 61 -29.56 -4.62 13.75
CA PHE A 61 -28.64 -3.59 13.29
C PHE A 61 -27.87 -4.07 12.06
N SER A 62 -27.87 -3.23 11.02
CA SER A 62 -26.96 -3.33 9.89
C SER A 62 -26.22 -2.00 9.73
N PHE A 63 -24.91 -2.06 9.58
CA PHE A 63 -24.12 -0.88 9.23
C PHE A 63 -23.17 -1.21 8.09
N THR A 64 -22.79 -0.17 7.37
CA THR A 64 -21.87 -0.23 6.25
C THR A 64 -20.52 0.28 6.75
N ARG A 65 -19.46 -0.51 6.58
CA ARG A 65 -18.09 -0.07 6.89
C ARG A 65 -17.27 0.02 5.61
N VAL A 66 -16.41 1.03 5.52
CA VAL A 66 -15.41 1.13 4.46
C VAL A 66 -14.33 0.09 4.72
N VAL A 67 -14.00 -0.70 3.70
CA VAL A 67 -12.95 -1.73 3.77
C VAL A 67 -11.79 -1.47 2.83
N GLY A 68 -11.90 -0.46 1.96
CA GLY A 68 -10.83 -0.03 1.06
C GLY A 68 -11.37 0.60 -0.22
N ALA A 69 -10.63 0.47 -1.31
CA ALA A 69 -10.97 1.02 -2.62
C ALA A 69 -10.68 0.01 -3.75
N GLU A 70 -11.44 0.14 -4.84
CA GLU A 70 -11.14 -0.49 -6.13
C GLU A 70 -10.66 0.60 -7.07
N VAL A 71 -9.44 0.43 -7.60
CA VAL A 71 -8.86 1.28 -8.64
C VAL A 71 -8.85 0.48 -9.93
N VAL A 72 -9.52 0.98 -10.96
CA VAL A 72 -9.57 0.38 -12.29
C VAL A 72 -8.56 1.12 -13.15
N VAL A 73 -7.66 0.38 -13.79
CA VAL A 73 -6.67 0.90 -14.72
C VAL A 73 -6.88 0.28 -16.10
N HIS A 74 -6.65 1.04 -17.16
CA HIS A 74 -6.65 0.50 -18.52
C HIS A 74 -5.51 -0.52 -18.68
N ALA A 75 -5.76 -1.56 -19.48
CA ALA A 75 -4.72 -2.51 -19.82
C ALA A 75 -3.83 -1.92 -20.91
N ASP A 76 -2.56 -1.69 -20.60
CA ASP A 76 -1.54 -1.29 -21.57
C ASP A 76 -0.85 -2.52 -22.19
N ALA A 77 -0.24 -2.34 -23.35
CA ALA A 77 0.47 -3.41 -24.05
C ALA A 77 1.59 -3.99 -23.17
N GLY A 78 1.52 -5.29 -22.90
CA GLY A 78 2.49 -6.00 -22.05
C GLY A 78 2.14 -6.04 -20.56
N MET A 79 1.05 -5.41 -20.11
CA MET A 79 0.54 -5.62 -18.76
C MET A 79 -0.18 -6.96 -18.63
N THR A 80 0.11 -7.69 -17.56
CA THR A 80 -0.66 -8.88 -17.14
C THR A 80 -1.13 -8.74 -15.70
N ALA A 81 -2.20 -9.45 -15.35
CA ALA A 81 -2.73 -9.45 -13.99
C ALA A 81 -1.70 -9.98 -12.98
N GLU A 82 -0.93 -11.01 -13.36
CA GLU A 82 0.09 -11.63 -12.52
C GLU A 82 1.25 -10.67 -12.25
N HIS A 83 1.65 -9.89 -13.27
CA HIS A 83 2.66 -8.87 -13.10
C HIS A 83 2.16 -7.79 -12.12
N LEU A 84 0.98 -7.21 -12.37
CA LEU A 84 0.39 -6.19 -11.50
C LEU A 84 0.19 -6.69 -10.06
N GLU A 85 -0.25 -7.93 -9.88
CA GLU A 85 -0.43 -8.52 -8.55
C GLU A 85 0.91 -8.74 -7.84
N ARG A 86 1.98 -9.05 -8.56
CA ARG A 86 3.33 -9.14 -8.01
C ARG A 86 3.82 -7.76 -7.56
N VAL A 87 3.72 -6.75 -8.43
CA VAL A 87 4.13 -5.37 -8.11
C VAL A 87 3.34 -4.85 -6.91
N ALA A 88 2.02 -5.02 -6.90
CA ALA A 88 1.17 -4.60 -5.80
C ALA A 88 1.51 -5.28 -4.46
N ARG A 89 1.82 -6.58 -4.47
CA ARG A 89 2.23 -7.31 -3.26
C ARG A 89 3.58 -6.83 -2.73
N CYS A 90 4.55 -6.65 -3.62
CA CYS A 90 5.85 -6.11 -3.24
C CYS A 90 5.75 -4.69 -2.70
N ARG A 91 4.87 -3.90 -3.30
CA ARG A 91 4.56 -2.55 -2.85
C ARG A 91 3.94 -2.52 -1.45
N ALA A 92 2.97 -3.39 -1.18
CA ALA A 92 2.34 -3.48 0.13
C ALA A 92 3.32 -3.96 1.23
N ALA A 93 4.32 -4.76 0.86
CA ALA A 93 5.37 -5.25 1.74
C ALA A 93 6.45 -4.20 2.05
N ALA A 94 6.75 -3.33 1.08
CA ALA A 94 7.73 -2.24 1.20
C ALA A 94 7.13 -0.90 0.70
N PRO A 95 6.17 -0.31 1.44
CA PRO A 95 5.53 0.93 1.03
C PRO A 95 6.54 2.08 1.08
N THR A 96 6.73 2.82 -0.02
CA THR A 96 7.73 3.92 -0.06
C THR A 96 7.19 5.26 0.45
N GLY A 97 6.00 5.28 1.06
CA GLY A 97 5.41 6.50 1.62
C GLY A 97 4.99 7.56 0.60
N ALA A 98 4.84 7.19 -0.68
CA ALA A 98 4.34 8.11 -1.70
C ALA A 98 2.95 8.64 -1.28
N GLU A 99 2.79 9.96 -1.25
CA GLU A 99 1.64 10.63 -0.61
C GLU A 99 0.28 10.23 -1.23
N ASN A 100 0.27 9.91 -2.52
CA ASN A 100 -0.93 9.59 -3.28
C ASN A 100 -1.09 8.11 -3.60
N ASP A 101 -0.18 7.25 -3.14
CA ASP A 101 -0.27 5.83 -3.43
C ASP A 101 -1.25 5.13 -2.48
N PRO A 102 -2.38 4.59 -2.97
CA PRO A 102 -3.35 3.89 -2.13
C PRO A 102 -2.81 2.59 -1.54
N ILE A 103 -1.71 2.03 -2.05
CA ILE A 103 -1.08 0.83 -1.50
C ILE A 103 -0.16 1.21 -0.34
N VAL A 104 -0.73 1.19 0.87
CA VAL A 104 -0.06 1.55 2.12
C VAL A 104 0.28 0.34 2.99
N ALA A 105 1.08 0.54 4.03
CA ALA A 105 1.39 -0.49 5.02
C ALA A 105 0.10 -1.06 5.65
N GLY A 106 0.01 -2.40 5.76
CA GLY A 106 -1.18 -3.08 6.29
C GLY A 106 -2.35 -3.18 5.31
N SER A 107 -2.16 -2.80 4.05
CA SER A 107 -3.11 -3.07 2.96
C SER A 107 -2.91 -4.49 2.39
N SER A 108 -3.97 -5.03 1.80
CA SER A 108 -3.98 -6.25 1.02
C SER A 108 -4.51 -5.93 -0.36
N VAL A 109 -3.80 -6.35 -1.40
CA VAL A 109 -4.15 -6.07 -2.79
C VAL A 109 -4.54 -7.35 -3.52
N ARG A 110 -5.60 -7.29 -4.31
CA ARG A 110 -5.94 -8.31 -5.33
C ARG A 110 -6.15 -7.64 -6.67
N VAL A 111 -5.70 -8.29 -7.73
CA VAL A 111 -5.88 -7.79 -9.09
C VAL A 111 -6.83 -8.72 -9.85
N ARG A 112 -7.79 -8.16 -10.57
CA ARG A 112 -8.71 -8.90 -11.44
C ARG A 112 -8.70 -8.29 -12.83
N ALA A 113 -8.53 -9.12 -13.86
CA ALA A 113 -8.78 -8.67 -15.23
C ALA A 113 -10.27 -8.37 -15.43
N ARG A 114 -10.57 -7.31 -16.17
CA ARG A 114 -11.90 -6.92 -16.64
C ARG A 114 -11.77 -6.45 -18.08
N ASP A 115 -12.66 -6.82 -18.99
CA ASP A 115 -12.69 -6.41 -20.41
C ASP A 115 -11.82 -5.17 -20.79
N GLY A 116 -10.53 -5.38 -21.10
CA GLY A 116 -9.59 -4.31 -21.51
C GLY A 116 -8.96 -3.46 -20.38
N ALA A 117 -9.04 -3.91 -19.13
CA ALA A 117 -8.64 -3.21 -17.91
C ALA A 117 -8.25 -4.18 -16.78
N PHE A 118 -7.68 -3.64 -15.71
CA PHE A 118 -7.41 -4.35 -14.46
C PHE A 118 -8.05 -3.61 -13.28
N ALA A 119 -8.76 -4.34 -12.44
CA ALA A 119 -9.32 -3.85 -11.19
C ALA A 119 -8.42 -4.27 -10.01
N LEU A 120 -7.79 -3.28 -9.38
CA LEU A 120 -6.97 -3.44 -8.19
C LEU A 120 -7.84 -3.17 -6.96
N GLN A 121 -8.18 -4.22 -6.23
CA GLN A 121 -8.88 -4.12 -4.95
C GLN A 121 -7.87 -4.00 -3.83
N ILE A 122 -7.81 -2.82 -3.21
CA ILE A 122 -6.90 -2.49 -2.13
C ILE A 122 -7.74 -2.38 -0.87
N THR A 123 -7.50 -3.27 0.10
CA THR A 123 -8.32 -3.40 1.29
C THR A 123 -7.49 -3.47 2.56
N SER A 124 -8.09 -3.17 3.71
CA SER A 124 -7.47 -3.45 5.00
C SER A 124 -8.51 -3.87 6.02
N LYS A 125 -8.10 -4.69 6.99
CA LYS A 125 -8.91 -5.03 8.18
C LYS A 125 -8.89 -3.90 9.21
N ASP A 126 -7.89 -3.02 9.16
CA ASP A 126 -7.80 -1.85 10.03
C ASP A 126 -8.67 -0.72 9.46
N PRO A 127 -9.69 -0.21 10.20
CA PRO A 127 -10.54 0.88 9.74
C PRO A 127 -9.82 2.21 9.49
N ALA A 128 -8.70 2.48 10.17
CA ALA A 128 -7.89 3.68 9.91
C ALA A 128 -7.17 3.54 8.56
N VAL A 129 -6.52 2.39 8.32
CA VAL A 129 -5.85 2.09 7.05
C VAL A 129 -6.86 2.03 5.90
N ALA A 130 -8.02 1.40 6.08
CA ALA A 130 -9.07 1.34 5.06
C ALA A 130 -9.57 2.74 4.64
N ARG A 131 -9.67 3.68 5.59
CA ARG A 131 -10.01 5.08 5.30
C ARG A 131 -8.88 5.82 4.59
N ASP A 132 -7.63 5.57 4.98
CA ASP A 132 -6.46 6.17 4.31
C ASP A 132 -6.32 5.68 2.86
N ILE A 133 -6.51 4.38 2.61
CA ILE A 133 -6.57 3.80 1.27
C ILE A 133 -7.59 4.54 0.40
N VAL A 134 -8.81 4.74 0.92
CA VAL A 134 -9.85 5.47 0.18
C VAL A 134 -9.44 6.91 -0.07
N ALA A 135 -8.96 7.62 0.96
CA ALA A 135 -8.55 9.02 0.82
C ALA A 135 -7.43 9.20 -0.22
N ARG A 136 -6.49 8.25 -0.31
CA ARG A 136 -5.43 8.23 -1.33
C ARG A 136 -5.95 7.86 -2.70
N ALA A 137 -6.77 6.81 -2.81
CA ALA A 137 -7.34 6.37 -4.07
C ALA A 137 -8.20 7.48 -4.72
N GLU A 138 -8.95 8.24 -3.91
CA GLU A 138 -9.76 9.35 -4.43
C GLU A 138 -8.94 10.50 -5.00
N ARG A 139 -7.66 10.62 -4.64
CA ARG A 139 -6.73 11.59 -5.26
C ARG A 139 -6.23 11.15 -6.63
N LEU A 140 -6.52 9.91 -7.06
CA LEU A 140 -6.20 9.40 -8.39
C LEU A 140 -7.33 9.60 -9.41
N ARG A 141 -8.46 10.17 -9.00
CA ARG A 141 -9.60 10.47 -9.88
C ARG A 141 -9.36 11.71 -10.74
#